data_AF-A0A317ZYV1-F1
#
_entry.id   AF-A0A317ZYV1-F1
#
_cell.length_a   1.000
_cell.length_b   1.000
_cell.length_c   1.000
_cell.angle_alpha   90.00
_cell.angle_beta   90.00
_cell.angle_gamma   90.00
#
_symmetry.space_group_name_H-M   'P 1'
#
loop_
_entity.id
_entity.type
_entity.pdbx_description
1 polymer ?
#
loop_
_entity_poly.entity_id
_entity_poly.type
_entity_poly.pdbx_seq_one_letter_code
_entity_poly.pdbx_strand_id
1 'polypeptide(L)' 'MKSFACGDVVPGCTASWVSSTDDEILVMVAQHASAVHGIHAVSAELAQSVTDRIVVVS' A
#
# COMPACT_ATOMS: atom_id res chain seq x y z
N MET A 1 0.24 7.37 14.12
CA MET A 1 0.50 6.10 13.40
C MET A 1 -0.02 6.25 11.98
N LYS A 2 0.53 5.56 10.99
CA LYS A 2 0.05 5.55 9.60
C LYS A 2 -0.65 4.22 9.31
N SER A 3 -1.69 4.24 8.49
CA SER A 3 -2.40 3.03 8.07
C SER A 3 -2.74 3.07 6.60
N PHE A 4 -2.76 1.91 5.97
CA PHE A 4 -3.13 1.73 4.57
C PHE A 4 -3.87 0.40 4.38
N ALA A 5 -4.93 0.41 3.59
CA ALA A 5 -5.64 -0.79 3.15
C ALA A 5 -5.47 -0.97 1.64
N CYS A 6 -4.94 -2.11 1.21
CA CYS A 6 -4.72 -2.41 -0.21
C CYS A 6 -6.05 -2.41 -0.99
N GLY A 7 -7.15 -2.79 -0.34
CA GLY A 7 -8.50 -2.76 -0.89
C GLY A 7 -8.95 -1.40 -1.42
N ASP A 8 -8.34 -0.30 -0.95
CA ASP A 8 -8.64 1.05 -1.42
C ASP A 8 -8.09 1.33 -2.82
N VAL A 9 -7.15 0.49 -3.30
CA VAL A 9 -6.50 0.58 -4.62
C VAL A 9 -6.80 -0.66 -5.47
N VAL A 10 -6.85 -1.85 -4.87
CA VAL A 10 -7.13 -3.12 -5.53
C VAL A 10 -8.44 -3.70 -5.00
N PRO A 11 -9.56 -3.54 -5.73
CA PRO A 11 -10.86 -4.05 -5.28
C PRO A 11 -10.81 -5.56 -4.97
N GLY A 12 -11.31 -5.93 -3.80
CA GLY A 12 -11.32 -7.32 -3.32
C GLY A 12 -10.07 -7.76 -2.57
N CYS A 13 -9.01 -6.94 -2.51
CA CYS A 13 -7.87 -7.21 -1.62
C CYS A 13 -8.20 -6.80 -0.18
N THR A 14 -7.87 -7.67 0.78
CA THR A 14 -8.14 -7.44 2.22
C THR A 14 -6.88 -7.12 3.03
N ALA A 15 -5.72 -7.02 2.38
CA ALA A 15 -4.47 -6.70 3.06
C ALA A 15 -4.49 -5.26 3.61
N SER A 16 -4.02 -5.09 4.84
CA SER A 16 -3.91 -3.79 5.50
C SER A 16 -2.69 -3.74 6.39
N TRP A 17 -2.10 -2.55 6.52
CA TRP A 17 -0.91 -2.32 7.35
C TRP A 17 -1.08 -1.09 8.23
N VAL A 18 -0.32 -1.09 9.31
CA VAL A 18 -0.18 0.02 10.25
C VAL A 18 1.30 0.16 10.57
N SER A 19 1.86 1.37 10.42
CA SER A 19 3.28 1.64 10.59
C SER A 19 3.56 3.04 11.11
N SER A 20 4.82 3.36 11.40
CA SER A 20 5.21 4.68 11.90
C SER A 20 5.34 5.70 10.77
N THR A 21 5.74 5.27 9.57
CA THR A 21 6.00 6.14 8.42
C THR A 21 5.34 5.64 7.15
N ASP A 22 5.24 6.53 6.15
CA ASP A 22 4.71 6.19 4.83
C ASP A 22 5.68 5.25 4.09
N ASP A 23 7.00 5.45 4.23
CA ASP A 23 8.02 4.61 3.61
C ASP A 23 7.93 3.15 4.06
N GLU A 24 7.68 2.89 5.35
CA GLU A 24 7.48 1.53 5.86
C GLU A 24 6.25 0.87 5.21
N ILE A 25 5.16 1.63 5.04
CA ILE A 25 3.98 1.15 4.32
C ILE A 25 4.32 0.85 2.86
N LEU A 26 5.03 1.74 2.18
CA LEU A 26 5.40 1.55 0.76
C LEU A 26 6.27 0.29 0.55
N VAL A 27 7.19 -0.01 1.47
CA VAL A 27 7.98 -1.26 1.43
C VAL A 27 7.07 -2.49 1.56
N MET A 28 6.15 -2.49 2.52
CA MET A 28 5.21 -3.61 2.70
C MET A 28 4.28 -3.78 1.50
N VAL A 29 3.79 -2.67 0.94
CA VAL A 29 2.94 -2.67 -0.26
C VAL A 29 3.69 -3.19 -1.48
N ALA A 30 4.93 -2.78 -1.70
CA ALA A 30 5.74 -3.28 -2.81
C ALA A 30 5.99 -4.80 -2.72
N GLN A 31 6.27 -5.31 -1.51
CA GLN A 31 6.41 -6.75 -1.28
C GLN A 31 5.10 -7.49 -1.55
N HIS A 32 3.97 -6.96 -1.06
CA HIS A 32 2.65 -7.53 -1.27
C HIS A 32 2.24 -7.54 -2.75
N ALA A 33 2.44 -6.42 -3.45
CA ALA A 33 2.13 -6.28 -4.87
C ALA A 33 2.88 -7.32 -5.72
N SER A 34 4.16 -7.56 -5.41
CA SER A 34 4.95 -8.60 -6.06
C SER A 34 4.45 -10.01 -5.74
N ALA A 35 4.22 -10.32 -4.46
CA ALA A 35 3.90 -11.68 -4.01
C ALA A 35 2.46 -12.13 -4.29
N VAL A 36 1.48 -11.22 -4.22
CA VAL A 36 0.04 -11.54 -4.31
C VAL A 36 -0.55 -11.14 -5.66
N HIS A 37 -0.09 -10.03 -6.23
CA HIS A 37 -0.63 -9.51 -7.50
C HIS A 37 0.29 -9.73 -8.70
N GLY A 38 1.51 -10.25 -8.49
CA GLY A 38 2.50 -10.43 -9.57
C GLY A 38 2.98 -9.10 -10.17
N ILE A 39 2.80 -7.98 -9.46
CA ILE A 39 3.19 -6.65 -9.90
C ILE A 39 4.65 -6.43 -9.48
N HIS A 40 5.57 -6.68 -10.39
CA HIS A 40 7.01 -6.49 -10.17
C HIS A 40 7.50 -5.08 -10.54
N ALA A 41 6.69 -4.33 -11.28
CA ALA A 41 6.96 -2.94 -11.64
C ALA A 41 5.80 -2.06 -11.19
N VAL A 42 6.03 -1.26 -10.16
CA VAL A 42 5.06 -0.28 -9.66
C VAL A 42 5.20 0.99 -10.51
N SER A 43 4.15 1.34 -11.25
CA SER A 43 4.12 2.62 -12.00
C SER A 43 4.07 3.80 -11.03
N ALA A 44 4.50 4.98 -11.48
CA ALA A 44 4.40 6.20 -10.67
C ALA A 44 2.96 6.53 -10.26
N GLU A 45 2.00 6.25 -11.15
CA GLU A 45 0.57 6.43 -10.87
C GLU A 45 0.06 5.46 -9.77
N LEU A 46 0.50 4.21 -9.80
CA LEU A 46 0.17 3.24 -8.75
C LEU A 46 0.80 3.64 -7.42
N ALA A 47 2.07 4.06 -7.43
CA ALA A 47 2.74 4.56 -6.23
C ALA A 47 2.02 5.79 -5.65
N GLN A 48 1.58 6.73 -6.49
CA GLN A 48 0.80 7.89 -6.05
C GLN A 48 -0.55 7.46 -5.46
N SER A 49 -1.25 6.54 -6.11
CA SER A 49 -2.54 6.02 -5.63
C SER A 49 -2.43 5.36 -4.26
N VAL A 50 -1.33 4.65 -4.00
CA VAL A 50 -1.04 4.07 -2.68
C VAL A 50 -0.80 5.18 -1.65
N THR A 51 0.11 6.12 -1.94
CA THR A 51 0.47 7.21 -1.02
C THR A 51 -0.74 8.08 -0.67
N ASP A 52 -1.59 8.40 -1.63
CA ASP A 52 -2.81 9.20 -1.43
C ASP A 52 -3.85 8.53 -0.51
N ARG A 53 -3.72 7.22 -0.27
CA ARG A 53 -4.60 6.42 0.58
C ARG A 53 -3.99 6.07 1.94
N ILE A 54 -2.77 6.51 2.22
CA ILE A 54 -2.19 6.37 3.55
C ILE A 54 -2.83 7.40 4.47
N VAL A 55 -3.47 6.92 5.53
CA VAL A 55 -4.17 7.76 6.52
C VAL A 55 -3.42 7.79 7.85
N VAL A 56 -3.54 8.91 8.57
CA VAL A 56 -3.07 9.01 9.96
C VAL A 56 -4.13 8.42 10.88
N VAL A 57 -3.71 7.51 11.75
CA VAL A 57 -4.55 6.92 12.80
C VAL A 57 -3.99 7.27 14.19
N SER A 58 -4.92 7.49 15.14
CA SER A 58 -4.66 7.94 16.52
C SER A 58 -4.61 6.76 17.48
#